data_AF-X6LY96-F1
#
_entry.id   AF-X6LY96-F1
#
_cell.length_a   1.000
_cell.length_b   1.000
_cell.length_c   1.000
_cell.angle_alpha   90.00
_cell.angle_beta   90.00
_cell.angle_gamma   90.00
#
_symmetry.space_group_name_H-M   'P 1'
#
loop_
_entity.id
_entity.type
_entity.pdbx_description
1 polymer ?
#
loop_
_entity_poly.entity_id
_entity_poly.type
_entity_poly.pdbx_seq_one_letter_code
_entity_poly.pdbx_strand_id
1 'polypeptide(L)'
;MQLSLIKEREEEIQLIIQYWIRILKIKLGWIHNFDKLVVNYTSAIFMLITFHSSSKLLKTLTGHTDRINSIDYSSFDDNQLLCSGSDDKTVRVWDIENNKQIQSFNGHSSYKCHLLKIFCHSEKIKCWEENSDDNPCNKWNNDNI
;
A
#
# COMPACT_ATOMS: atom_id res chain seq x y z
N MET A 1 -14.02 -34.05 1.98
CA MET A 1 -12.96 -33.94 3.01
C MET A 1 -12.81 -32.51 3.57
N GLN A 2 -12.91 -31.45 2.75
CA GLN A 2 -12.85 -30.05 3.25
C GLN A 2 -14.08 -29.59 4.06
N LEU A 3 -15.29 -30.05 3.70
CA LEU A 3 -16.54 -29.68 4.41
C LEU A 3 -16.66 -30.23 5.83
N SER A 4 -16.07 -31.39 6.11
CA SER A 4 -16.08 -31.98 7.47
C SER A 4 -15.19 -31.20 8.43
N LEU A 5 -14.02 -30.74 7.96
CA LEU A 5 -13.08 -29.92 8.73
C LEU A 5 -13.64 -28.54 9.12
N ILE A 6 -14.52 -27.97 8.29
CA ILE A 6 -15.18 -26.69 8.59
C ILE A 6 -16.25 -26.89 9.67
N LYS A 7 -17.02 -27.97 9.61
CA LYS A 7 -18.02 -28.32 10.64
C LYS A 7 -17.40 -28.56 12.01
N GLU A 8 -16.31 -29.33 12.07
CA GLU A 8 -15.60 -29.59 13.33
C GLU A 8 -15.09 -28.29 13.98
N ARG A 9 -14.59 -27.35 13.18
CA ARG A 9 -14.13 -26.04 13.66
C ARG A 9 -15.27 -25.17 14.18
N GLU A 10 -16.44 -25.20 13.54
CA GLU A 10 -17.62 -24.45 14.02
C GLU A 10 -18.12 -24.98 15.37
N GLU A 11 -18.09 -26.30 15.57
CA GLU A 11 -18.47 -26.94 16.83
C GLU A 11 -17.50 -26.58 17.97
N GLU A 12 -16.19 -26.53 17.70
CA GLU A 12 -15.17 -26.09 18.68
C GLU A 12 -15.37 -24.63 19.09
N ILE A 13 -15.65 -23.74 18.14
CA ILE A 13 -15.89 -22.31 18.41
C ILE A 13 -17.14 -22.13 19.28
N GLN A 14 -18.22 -22.87 18.99
CA GLN A 14 -19.44 -22.83 19.81
C GLN A 14 -19.18 -23.29 21.24
N LEU A 15 -18.38 -24.34 21.42
CA LEU A 15 -17.96 -24.85 22.74
C LEU A 15 -17.20 -23.80 23.55
N ILE A 16 -16.25 -23.10 22.91
CA ILE A 16 -15.47 -22.02 23.54
C ILE A 16 -16.41 -20.88 23.96
N ILE A 17 -17.30 -20.44 23.08
CA ILE A 17 -18.25 -19.35 23.36
C ILE A 17 -19.15 -19.73 24.56
N GLN A 18 -19.72 -20.93 24.57
CA GLN A 18 -20.56 -21.42 25.67
C GLN A 18 -19.80 -21.51 27.00
N TYR A 19 -18.53 -21.94 26.95
CA TYR A 19 -17.65 -21.98 28.12
C TYR A 19 -17.45 -20.58 28.73
N TRP A 20 -17.14 -19.58 27.89
CA TRP A 20 -16.95 -18.20 28.33
C TRP A 20 -18.24 -17.56 28.87
N ILE A 21 -19.39 -17.79 28.23
CA ILE A 21 -20.69 -17.32 28.72
C ILE A 21 -20.97 -17.85 30.14
N ARG A 22 -20.66 -19.13 30.37
CA ARG A 22 -20.86 -19.80 31.67
C ARG A 22 -19.94 -19.26 32.76
N ILE A 23 -18.67 -18.98 32.45
CA ILE A 23 -17.69 -18.46 33.41
C ILE A 23 -17.95 -17.00 33.76
N LEU A 24 -18.20 -16.17 32.74
CA LEU A 24 -18.34 -14.73 32.91
C LEU A 24 -19.75 -14.31 33.35
N LYS A 25 -20.67 -15.28 33.51
CA LYS A 25 -22.10 -15.05 33.84
C LYS A 25 -22.73 -13.96 32.95
N ILE A 26 -22.35 -13.93 31.67
CA ILE A 26 -22.86 -12.94 30.72
C ILE A 26 -24.30 -13.31 30.39
N LYS A 27 -25.24 -12.45 30.78
CA LYS A 27 -26.64 -12.58 30.37
C LYS A 27 -26.74 -11.96 28.97
N LEU A 28 -26.63 -12.79 27.93
CA LEU A 28 -26.96 -12.40 26.55
C LEU A 28 -28.47 -12.14 26.48
N GLY A 29 -28.88 -10.95 26.94
CA GLY A 29 -30.15 -10.37 26.54
C GLY A 29 -30.11 -10.08 25.04
N TRP A 30 -31.28 -10.04 24.41
CA TRP A 30 -31.50 -9.74 23.00
C TRP A 30 -30.85 -8.40 22.60
N ILE A 31 -29.55 -8.40 22.35
CA ILE A 31 -28.87 -7.34 21.63
C ILE A 31 -28.68 -7.95 20.25
N HIS A 32 -29.71 -7.83 19.41
CA HIS A 32 -29.67 -8.23 17.99
C HIS A 32 -28.50 -7.58 17.22
N ASN A 33 -27.86 -6.57 17.82
CA ASN A 33 -26.69 -5.86 17.32
C ASN A 33 -25.35 -6.36 17.91
N PHE A 34 -25.33 -7.24 18.91
CA PHE A 34 -24.10 -7.79 19.48
C PHE A 34 -23.45 -8.74 18.50
N ASP A 35 -24.23 -9.58 17.83
CA ASP A 35 -23.74 -10.42 16.73
C ASP A 35 -23.14 -9.58 15.61
N LYS A 36 -23.77 -8.45 15.27
CA LYS A 36 -23.25 -7.50 14.28
C LYS A 36 -21.96 -6.82 14.75
N LEU A 37 -21.86 -6.47 16.03
CA LEU A 37 -20.65 -5.89 16.64
C LEU A 37 -19.50 -6.91 16.63
N VAL A 38 -19.78 -8.15 17.04
CA VAL A 38 -18.81 -9.25 17.07
C VAL A 38 -18.35 -9.57 15.65
N VAL A 39 -19.26 -9.69 14.67
CA VAL A 39 -18.91 -9.92 13.25
C VAL A 39 -18.08 -8.76 12.68
N ASN A 40 -18.44 -7.51 12.96
CA ASN A 40 -17.65 -6.36 12.49
C ASN A 40 -16.25 -6.35 13.10
N TYR A 41 -16.15 -6.65 14.39
CA TYR A 41 -14.89 -6.66 15.12
C TYR A 41 -13.99 -7.82 14.66
N THR A 42 -14.55 -9.04 14.54
CA THR A 42 -13.81 -10.21 14.05
C THR A 42 -13.44 -10.04 12.58
N SER A 43 -14.30 -9.44 11.75
CA SER A 43 -13.99 -9.11 10.35
C SER A 43 -12.86 -8.08 10.24
N ALA A 44 -12.91 -7.00 11.02
CA ALA A 44 -11.85 -5.98 11.05
C ALA A 44 -10.52 -6.55 11.54
N ILE A 45 -10.54 -7.35 12.63
CA ILE A 45 -9.35 -8.03 13.14
C ILE A 45 -8.83 -9.06 12.13
N PHE A 46 -9.71 -9.83 11.51
CA PHE A 46 -9.32 -10.82 10.50
C PHE A 46 -8.70 -10.14 9.29
N MET A 47 -9.26 -9.03 8.80
CA MET A 47 -8.65 -8.21 7.75
C MET A 47 -7.28 -7.69 8.17
N LEU A 48 -7.14 -7.17 9.40
CA LEU A 48 -5.86 -6.67 9.92
C LEU A 48 -4.81 -7.78 10.07
N ILE A 49 -5.19 -8.95 10.60
CA ILE A 49 -4.31 -10.12 10.75
C ILE A 49 -3.93 -10.69 9.39
N THR A 50 -4.88 -10.73 8.44
CA THR A 50 -4.62 -11.19 7.08
C THR A 50 -3.65 -10.25 6.37
N PHE A 51 -3.85 -8.94 6.48
CA PHE A 51 -2.93 -7.93 5.95
C PHE A 51 -1.54 -8.02 6.60
N HIS A 52 -1.47 -8.17 7.93
CA HIS A 52 -0.20 -8.33 8.64
C HIS A 52 0.52 -9.64 8.29
N SER A 53 -0.22 -10.72 8.05
CA SER A 53 0.35 -12.01 7.66
C SER A 53 0.76 -12.04 6.18
N SER A 54 0.11 -11.24 5.35
CA SER A 54 0.40 -11.11 3.92
C SER A 54 1.34 -9.96 3.58
N SER A 55 1.68 -9.08 4.54
CA SER A 55 2.64 -7.99 4.38
C SER A 55 4.08 -8.50 4.33
N LYS A 56 4.34 -9.39 3.39
CA LYS A 56 5.69 -9.74 3.00
C LYS A 56 6.24 -8.60 2.15
N LEU A 57 7.38 -8.05 2.54
CA LEU A 57 8.14 -7.13 1.69
C LEU A 57 8.41 -7.83 0.35
N LEU A 58 7.75 -7.37 -0.72
CA LEU A 58 7.84 -8.00 -2.03
C LEU A 58 9.15 -7.61 -2.74
N LYS A 59 9.47 -6.32 -2.73
CA LYS A 59 10.60 -5.75 -3.48
C LYS A 59 11.20 -4.58 -2.70
N THR A 60 12.51 -4.42 -2.82
CA THR A 60 13.26 -3.28 -2.27
C THR A 60 13.96 -2.58 -3.42
N LEU A 61 13.61 -1.31 -3.64
CA LEU A 61 14.22 -0.47 -4.66
C LEU A 61 15.36 0.32 -4.03
N THR A 62 16.59 -0.14 -4.26
CA THR A 62 17.80 0.49 -3.72
C THR A 62 18.47 1.33 -4.79
N GLY A 63 18.80 2.57 -4.48
CA GLY A 63 19.55 3.43 -5.41
C GLY A 63 19.67 4.87 -4.95
N HIS A 64 18.66 5.39 -4.23
CA HIS A 64 18.75 6.71 -3.61
C HIS A 64 19.82 6.77 -2.53
N THR A 65 20.57 7.87 -2.49
CA THR A 65 21.67 8.08 -1.52
C THR A 65 21.24 8.91 -0.32
N ASP A 66 20.03 9.45 -0.34
CA ASP A 66 19.42 10.22 0.75
C ASP A 66 17.95 9.83 0.92
N ARG A 67 17.26 10.50 1.85
CA ARG A 67 15.85 10.28 2.16
C ARG A 67 14.98 10.46 0.92
N ILE A 68 14.03 9.56 0.75
CA ILE A 68 12.98 9.64 -0.25
C ILE A 68 11.85 10.44 0.37
N ASN A 69 11.49 11.57 -0.25
CA ASN A 69 10.51 12.51 0.28
C ASN A 69 9.17 12.44 -0.46
N SER A 70 9.16 11.88 -1.66
CA SER A 70 7.94 11.73 -2.44
C SER A 70 7.99 10.48 -3.32
N ILE A 71 6.83 9.83 -3.47
CA ILE A 71 6.63 8.67 -4.32
C ILE A 71 5.32 8.85 -5.08
N ASP A 72 5.27 8.37 -6.31
CA ASP A 72 4.03 8.29 -7.09
C ASP A 72 4.02 7.05 -7.99
N TYR A 73 2.83 6.55 -8.31
CA TYR A 73 2.64 5.27 -8.99
C TYR A 73 1.73 5.44 -10.21
N SER A 74 2.10 4.79 -11.33
CA SER A 74 1.29 4.74 -12.54
C SER A 74 1.32 3.36 -13.17
N SER A 75 0.17 2.89 -13.62
CA SER A 75 0.04 1.71 -14.47
C SER A 75 -0.21 2.15 -15.92
N PHE A 76 0.63 1.72 -16.85
CA PHE A 76 0.50 2.01 -18.29
C PHE A 76 0.69 0.73 -19.09
N ASP A 77 -0.29 0.35 -19.93
CA ASP A 77 -0.28 -0.85 -20.78
C ASP A 77 0.25 -2.11 -20.05
N ASP A 78 -0.38 -2.43 -18.93
CA ASP A 78 -0.03 -3.52 -17.99
C ASP A 78 1.30 -3.36 -17.23
N ASN A 79 2.17 -2.43 -17.63
CA ASN A 79 3.41 -2.15 -16.93
C ASN A 79 3.17 -1.26 -15.70
N GLN A 80 3.79 -1.65 -14.59
CA GLN A 80 3.71 -0.93 -13.32
C GLN A 80 4.96 -0.06 -13.13
N LEU A 81 4.76 1.25 -13.13
CA LEU A 81 5.81 2.25 -12.97
C LEU A 81 5.69 2.96 -11.63
N LEU A 82 6.82 3.15 -10.97
CA LEU A 82 6.93 3.92 -9.75
C LEU A 82 7.95 5.03 -9.95
N CYS A 83 7.61 6.24 -9.54
CA CYS A 83 8.54 7.36 -9.42
C CYS A 83 8.86 7.64 -7.96
N SER A 84 10.13 7.92 -7.68
CA SER A 84 10.58 8.35 -6.36
C SER A 84 11.49 9.55 -6.46
N GLY A 85 11.32 10.50 -5.55
CA GLY A 85 12.11 11.72 -5.43
C GLY A 85 12.80 11.78 -4.09
N SER A 86 14.07 12.14 -4.12
CA SER A 86 14.93 12.12 -2.94
C SER A 86 15.70 13.42 -2.77
N ASP A 87 16.12 13.68 -1.53
CA ASP A 87 17.05 14.75 -1.19
C ASP A 87 18.44 14.58 -1.83
N ASP A 88 18.73 13.42 -2.44
CA ASP A 88 19.88 13.23 -3.32
C ASP A 88 19.81 14.03 -4.63
N LYS A 89 18.75 14.84 -4.80
CA LYS A 89 18.46 15.70 -5.96
C LYS A 89 18.19 14.90 -7.24
N THR A 90 17.80 13.65 -7.08
CA THR A 90 17.43 12.77 -8.20
C THR A 90 15.98 12.34 -8.09
N VAL A 91 15.35 12.21 -9.27
CA VAL A 91 14.09 11.49 -9.43
C VAL A 91 14.37 10.22 -10.21
N ARG A 92 13.94 9.09 -9.66
CA ARG A 92 14.15 7.77 -10.27
C ARG A 92 12.82 7.18 -10.67
N VAL A 93 12.83 6.56 -11.85
CA VAL A 93 11.70 5.81 -12.38
C VAL A 93 12.04 4.34 -12.33
N TRP A 94 11.14 3.55 -11.75
CA TRP A 94 11.30 2.13 -11.50
C TRP A 94 10.24 1.35 -12.25
N ASP A 95 10.69 0.28 -12.92
CA ASP A 95 9.84 -0.81 -13.38
C ASP A 95 9.59 -1.74 -12.20
N ILE A 96 8.35 -1.77 -11.69
CA ILE A 96 7.99 -2.62 -10.57
C ILE A 96 7.96 -4.08 -10.97
N GLU A 97 7.61 -4.44 -12.21
CA GLU A 97 7.57 -5.83 -12.66
C GLU A 97 8.98 -6.41 -12.76
N ASN A 98 9.86 -5.68 -13.43
CA ASN A 98 11.24 -6.09 -13.65
C ASN A 98 12.18 -5.77 -12.48
N ASN A 99 11.70 -5.03 -11.47
CA ASN A 99 12.47 -4.56 -10.31
C ASN A 99 13.76 -3.83 -10.73
N LYS A 100 13.66 -2.98 -11.76
CA LYS A 100 14.80 -2.27 -12.35
C LYS A 100 14.55 -0.78 -12.38
N GLN A 101 15.61 -0.02 -12.18
CA GLN A 101 15.59 1.41 -12.49
C GLN A 101 15.62 1.56 -14.01
N ILE A 102 14.61 2.24 -14.56
CA ILE A 102 14.53 2.55 -15.99
C ILE A 102 15.24 3.87 -16.26
N GLN A 103 15.09 4.84 -15.35
CA GLN A 103 15.58 6.19 -15.58
C GLN A 103 15.98 6.91 -14.30
N SER A 104 16.91 7.86 -14.45
CA SER A 104 17.32 8.80 -13.42
C SER A 104 17.31 10.20 -14.01
N PHE A 105 16.63 11.12 -13.34
CA PHE A 105 16.67 12.55 -13.66
C PHE A 105 17.49 13.25 -12.60
N ASN A 106 18.54 13.94 -13.02
CA ASN A 106 19.41 14.74 -12.16
C ASN A 106 19.12 16.22 -12.45
N GLY A 107 19.08 17.05 -11.41
CA GLY A 107 18.93 18.50 -11.59
C GLY A 107 17.82 19.14 -10.76
N HIS A 108 17.32 18.46 -9.72
CA HIS A 108 16.49 19.11 -8.72
C HIS A 108 17.33 20.18 -7.98
N SER A 109 16.95 21.44 -8.14
CA SER A 109 17.63 22.59 -7.52
C SER A 109 17.15 22.87 -6.09
N SER A 110 16.10 22.18 -5.64
CA SER A 110 15.53 22.31 -4.29
C SER A 110 15.91 21.11 -3.43
N TYR A 111 16.41 21.39 -2.24
CA TYR A 111 16.72 20.43 -1.16
C TYR A 111 15.46 19.84 -0.50
N LYS A 112 14.29 19.99 -1.14
CA LYS A 112 13.01 19.40 -0.74
C LYS A 112 12.13 19.17 -1.96
N CYS A 113 11.92 17.90 -2.33
CA CYS A 113 10.85 17.52 -3.25
C CYS A 113 9.61 17.16 -2.44
N HIS A 114 8.62 18.06 -2.42
CA HIS A 114 7.43 17.89 -1.58
C HIS A 114 6.37 17.02 -2.24
N LEU A 115 6.18 17.11 -3.56
CA LEU A 115 5.16 16.34 -4.28
C LEU A 115 5.65 16.01 -5.70
N LEU A 116 5.82 14.72 -5.98
CA LEU A 116 5.99 14.19 -7.32
C LEU A 116 4.65 13.76 -7.89
N LYS A 117 4.48 14.02 -9.19
CA LYS A 117 3.39 13.49 -9.98
C LYS A 117 3.94 12.83 -11.23
N ILE A 118 3.60 11.56 -11.44
CA ILE A 118 3.94 10.80 -12.64
C ILE A 118 2.71 10.70 -13.55
N PHE A 119 2.87 11.11 -14.81
CA PHE A 119 1.88 10.86 -15.85
C PHE A 119 2.53 10.08 -16.99
N CYS A 120 1.92 8.95 -17.33
CA CYS A 120 2.26 8.16 -18.50
C CYS A 120 1.18 8.39 -19.56
N HIS A 121 1.54 9.04 -20.67
CA HIS A 121 0.63 9.22 -21.80
C HIS A 121 1.38 9.02 -23.11
N SER A 122 0.89 8.10 -23.95
CA SER A 122 1.43 7.79 -25.27
C SER A 122 2.94 7.47 -25.23
N GLU A 123 3.33 6.43 -24.49
CA GLU A 123 4.72 5.94 -24.35
C GLU A 123 5.73 6.91 -23.71
N LYS A 124 5.26 8.08 -23.24
CA LYS A 124 6.13 9.08 -22.60
C LYS A 124 5.87 9.14 -21.11
N ILE A 125 6.92 8.88 -20.34
CA ILE A 125 6.94 9.12 -18.90
C ILE A 125 7.24 10.60 -18.69
N LYS A 126 6.35 11.29 -17.98
CA LYS A 126 6.54 12.67 -17.58
C LYS A 126 6.45 12.77 -16.07
N CYS A 127 7.51 13.33 -15.47
CA CYS A 127 7.60 13.54 -14.03
C CYS A 127 7.65 15.05 -13.76
N TRP A 128 6.92 15.48 -12.75
CA TRP A 128 6.80 16.88 -12.41
C TRP A 128 6.75 17.05 -10.90
N GLU A 129 7.29 18.16 -10.46
CA GLU A 129 7.20 18.58 -9.07
C GLU A 129 6.14 19.68 -8.96
N GLU A 130 5.04 19.39 -8.26
CA GLU A 130 4.00 20.39 -7.94
C GLU A 130 4.39 21.04 -6.60
N ASN A 131 4.74 22.33 -6.62
CA ASN A 131 4.83 23.14 -5.40
C ASN A 131 3.51 23.88 -5.17
N SER A 132 3.24 24.17 -3.89
CA SER A 132 2.08 24.94 -3.41
C SER A 132 1.90 26.32 -4.03
N ASP A 133 2.92 26.84 -4.73
CA ASP A 133 2.94 28.19 -5.30
C ASP A 133 2.86 28.11 -6.84
N ASP A 134 1.67 27.82 -7.39
CA ASP A 134 1.16 28.05 -8.76
C ASP A 134 2.11 27.94 -10.00
N ASN A 135 3.30 27.35 -9.87
CA ASN A 135 4.27 27.22 -10.95
C ASN A 135 5.09 25.92 -10.76
N PRO A 136 5.02 24.96 -11.70
CA PRO A 136 5.83 23.76 -11.63
C PRO A 136 7.31 24.12 -11.80
N CYS A 137 8.14 23.83 -10.79
CA CYS A 137 9.55 24.24 -10.79
C CYS A 137 10.37 23.50 -11.84
N ASN A 138 10.08 22.21 -12.10
CA ASN A 138 10.81 21.40 -13.07
C ASN A 138 9.89 20.38 -13.76
N LYS A 139 10.08 20.25 -15.07
CA LYS A 139 9.42 19.25 -15.93
C LYS A 139 10.48 18.31 -16.47
N TRP A 140 10.31 17.02 -16.22
CA TRP A 140 11.16 15.98 -16.77
C TRP A 140 10.35 15.11 -17.74
N ASN A 141 10.83 15.03 -18.98
CA ASN A 141 10.32 14.10 -19.97
C ASN A 141 11.45 13.16 -20.38
N ASN A 142 11.09 11.95 -20.81
CA ASN A 142 12.04 11.00 -21.42
C ASN A 142 12.65 11.49 -22.75
N ASP A 143 12.17 12.62 -23.29
CA ASP A 143 12.65 13.23 -24.54
C ASP A 143 13.93 14.08 -24.36
N ASN A 144 14.38 14.36 -23.13
CA ASN A 144 15.50 15.29 -22.84
C ASN A 144 16.88 14.60 -22.72
N ILE A 145 17.13 13.56 -23.52
CA ILE A 145 18.47 12.96 -23.70
C ILE A 145 18.84 13.03 -25.18
#